data_AF-A0A8J6LL65-F1
#
_entry.id   AF-A0A8J6LL65-F1
#
_cell.length_a   1.000
_cell.length_b   1.000
_cell.length_c   1.000
_cell.angle_alpha   90.00
_cell.angle_beta   90.00
_cell.angle_gamma   90.00
#
_symmetry.space_group_name_H-M   'P 1'
#
loop_
_entity.id
_entity.type
_entity.pdbx_description
1 polymer ?
#
loop_
_entity_poly.entity_id
_entity_poly.type
_entity_poly.pdbx_seq_one_letter_code
_entity_poly.pdbx_strand_id
1 'polypeptide(L)' 'MLRKEARLRVDQADALASLRRRLARERTSRGAEILTDNTLIRVAVDLLLDRADQLHGGTEDELRASLGITR' A
#
# COMPACT_ATOMS: atom_id res chain seq x y z
N MET A 1 4.98 4.25 -16.90
CA MET A 1 5.33 3.41 -15.73
C MET A 1 5.88 2.08 -16.23
N LEU A 2 6.85 1.50 -15.53
CA LEU A 2 7.36 0.15 -15.80
C LEU A 2 6.50 -0.89 -15.06
N ARG A 3 6.23 -2.05 -15.69
CA ARG A 3 5.50 -3.15 -15.04
C ARG A 3 6.44 -3.93 -14.13
N LYS A 4 6.11 -4.00 -12.85
CA LYS A 4 6.69 -4.94 -11.89
C LYS A 4 5.56 -5.74 -11.27
N GLU A 5 5.72 -7.05 -11.18
CA GLU A 5 4.70 -7.92 -10.58
C GLU A 5 4.91 -7.98 -9.06
N ALA A 6 3.85 -7.74 -8.31
CA ALA A 6 3.84 -7.86 -6.86
C ALA A 6 2.85 -8.96 -6.47
N ARG A 7 3.30 -9.89 -5.63
CA ARG A 7 2.43 -10.90 -5.03
C ARG A 7 1.85 -10.32 -3.75
N LEU A 8 0.54 -10.18 -3.71
CA LEU A 8 -0.20 -9.76 -2.52
C LEU A 8 -0.90 -10.97 -1.92
N ARG A 9 -0.97 -11.01 -0.59
CA ARG A 9 -1.84 -11.97 0.10
C ARG A 9 -3.31 -11.59 -0.12
N VAL A 10 -4.20 -12.57 0.05
CA VAL A 10 -5.66 -12.39 -0.17
C VAL A 10 -6.21 -11.28 0.72
N ASP A 11 -5.83 -11.26 2.01
CA ASP A 11 -6.22 -10.23 2.97
C ASP A 11 -5.76 -8.83 2.56
N GLN A 12 -4.54 -8.70 2.00
CA GLN A 12 -4.03 -7.43 1.49
C GLN A 12 -4.81 -6.94 0.28
N ALA A 13 -5.16 -7.84 -0.66
CA ALA A 13 -5.95 -7.49 -1.84
C ALA A 13 -7.36 -7.01 -1.45
N ASP A 14 -8.01 -7.71 -0.53
CA ASP A 14 -9.33 -7.34 -0.02
C ASP A 14 -9.30 -6.00 0.74
N ALA A 15 -8.28 -5.80 1.57
CA ALA A 15 -8.10 -4.55 2.31
C ALA A 15 -7.86 -3.36 1.37
N LEU A 16 -7.04 -3.52 0.32
CA LEU A 16 -6.80 -2.48 -0.68
C LEU A 16 -8.09 -2.15 -1.45
N ALA A 17 -8.85 -3.15 -1.89
CA ALA A 17 -10.11 -2.94 -2.57
C ALA A 17 -11.13 -2.21 -1.68
N SER A 18 -11.21 -2.57 -0.39
CA SER A 18 -12.07 -1.90 0.59
C SER A 18 -11.65 -0.44 0.81
N LEU A 19 -10.36 -0.20 1.01
CA LEU A 19 -9.80 1.14 1.19
C LEU A 19 -10.06 2.03 -0.03
N ARG A 20 -9.81 1.50 -1.24
CA ARG A 20 -10.09 2.19 -2.50
C ARG A 20 -11.56 2.60 -2.61
N ARG A 21 -12.50 1.68 -2.32
CA ARG A 21 -13.94 1.98 -2.35
C ARG A 21 -14.32 3.04 -1.32
N ARG A 22 -13.75 2.99 -0.12
CA ARG A 22 -13.99 4.01 0.92
C ARG A 22 -13.52 5.39 0.47
N LEU A 23 -12.27 5.50 0.01
CA LEU A 23 -11.71 6.76 -0.49
C LEU A 23 -12.49 7.29 -1.71
N ALA A 24 -12.96 6.41 -2.60
CA ALA A 24 -13.78 6.82 -3.74
C ALA A 24 -15.13 7.42 -3.30
N ARG A 25 -15.76 6.90 -2.23
CA ARG A 25 -17.01 7.46 -1.69
C ARG A 25 -16.81 8.80 -0.97
N GLU A 26 -15.68 8.99 -0.32
CA GLU A 26 -15.35 10.23 0.39
C GLU A 26 -15.00 11.38 -0.59
N ARG A 27 -14.68 11.06 -1.85
CA ARG A 27 -14.38 12.07 -2.88
C ARG A 27 -15.68 12.68 -3.42
N THR A 28 -15.85 13.98 -3.21
CA THR A 28 -17.00 14.77 -3.71
C THR A 28 -16.72 15.48 -5.04
N SER A 29 -15.47 15.49 -5.53
CA SER A 29 -15.08 16.23 -6.73
C SER A 29 -15.37 15.46 -8.03
N ARG A 30 -16.15 16.07 -8.93
CA ARG A 30 -16.36 15.55 -10.29
C ARG A 30 -15.05 15.64 -11.10
N GLY A 31 -14.71 14.58 -11.83
CA GLY A 31 -13.58 14.56 -12.76
C GLY A 31 -12.23 14.13 -12.14
N ALA A 32 -12.22 13.70 -10.89
CA ALA A 32 -11.04 13.12 -10.25
C ALA A 32 -10.57 11.83 -10.95
N GLU A 33 -9.25 11.64 -11.05
CA GLU A 33 -8.64 10.39 -11.53
C GLU A 33 -9.17 9.17 -10.74
N ILE A 34 -9.45 8.08 -11.46
CA ILE A 34 -9.90 6.82 -10.86
C ILE A 34 -8.80 6.29 -9.95
N LEU A 35 -9.10 6.21 -8.65
CA LEU A 35 -8.23 5.53 -7.71
C LEU A 35 -8.23 4.03 -8.00
N THR A 36 -7.05 3.45 -8.20
CA THR A 36 -6.83 2.02 -8.43
C THR A 36 -5.98 1.40 -7.33
N ASP A 37 -5.98 0.07 -7.22
CA ASP A 37 -5.12 -0.63 -6.25
C ASP A 37 -3.65 -0.32 -6.52
N ASN A 38 -3.23 -0.22 -7.79
CA ASN A 38 -1.90 0.23 -8.18
C ASN A 38 -1.55 1.65 -7.70
N THR A 39 -2.54 2.52 -7.51
CA THR A 39 -2.29 3.85 -6.93
C THR A 39 -1.98 3.74 -5.45
N LEU A 40 -2.70 2.91 -4.72
CA LEU A 40 -2.43 2.65 -3.30
C LEU A 40 -1.10 1.91 -3.10
N ILE A 41 -0.76 0.96 -3.98
CA ILE A 41 0.52 0.25 -3.94
C ILE A 41 1.68 1.22 -4.17
N ARG A 42 1.58 2.16 -5.12
CA ARG A 42 2.60 3.19 -5.32
C ARG A 42 2.80 4.05 -4.07
N VAL A 43 1.71 4.52 -3.45
CA VAL A 43 1.79 5.27 -2.18
C VAL A 43 2.42 4.44 -1.05
N ALA A 44 2.09 3.14 -0.96
CA ALA A 44 2.70 2.25 0.02
C ALA A 44 4.21 2.06 -0.21
N VAL A 45 4.65 1.99 -1.47
CA VAL A 45 6.08 1.94 -1.83
C VAL A 45 6.77 3.24 -1.44
N ASP A 46 6.18 4.40 -1.75
CA ASP A 46 6.75 5.69 -1.38
C ASP A 46 6.90 5.80 0.15
N LEU A 47 5.87 5.39 0.91
CA LEU A 47 5.91 5.36 2.38
C LEU A 47 6.97 4.40 2.92
N LEU A 48 7.18 3.25 2.29
CA LEU A 48 8.22 2.31 2.67
C LEU A 48 9.62 2.90 2.46
N LEU A 49 9.83 3.55 1.31
CA LEU A 49 11.12 4.16 0.96
C LEU A 49 11.43 5.38 1.83
N ASP A 50 10.42 6.18 2.19
CA ASP A 50 10.57 7.30 3.14
C ASP A 50 11.04 6.83 4.53
N ARG A 51 10.74 5.59 4.90
CA ARG A 51 11.13 4.97 6.18
C ARG A 51 12.25 3.94 6.02
N ALA A 52 12.99 3.96 4.92
CA ALA A 52 14.01 2.95 4.63
C ALA A 52 15.06 2.85 5.74
N ASP A 53 15.45 3.98 6.36
CA ASP A 53 16.44 4.01 7.44
C ASP A 53 15.97 3.31 8.73
N GLN A 54 14.66 3.04 8.86
CA GLN A 54 14.10 2.31 10.01
C GLN A 54 14.10 0.80 9.78
N LEU A 55 14.24 0.35 8.53
CA LEU A 55 14.19 -1.05 8.17
C LEU A 55 15.42 -1.79 8.69
N HIS A 56 15.19 -2.87 9.44
CA HIS A 56 16.23 -3.78 9.88
C HIS A 56 15.68 -5.21 9.94
N GLY A 57 16.56 -6.19 9.70
CA GLY A 57 16.21 -7.61 9.59
C GLY A 57 16.30 -8.15 8.16
N GLY A 58 16.10 -9.46 8.02
CA GLY A 58 16.21 -10.19 6.75
C GLY A 58 14.92 -10.91 6.31
N THR A 59 13.89 -10.92 7.16
CA THR A 59 12.59 -11.55 6.89
C THR A 59 11.47 -10.52 6.78
N GLU A 60 10.35 -10.87 6.13
CA GLU A 60 9.18 -9.98 6.06
C GLU A 60 8.69 -9.59 7.46
N ASP A 61 8.65 -10.54 8.40
CA ASP A 61 8.16 -10.30 9.76
C ASP A 61 9.09 -9.35 10.54
N GLU A 62 10.40 -9.49 10.41
CA GLU A 62 11.36 -8.56 11.03
C GLU A 62 11.26 -7.15 10.43
N LEU A 63 11.14 -7.05 9.09
CA LEU A 63 10.94 -5.76 8.42
C LEU A 63 9.63 -5.10 8.87
N ARG A 64 8.56 -5.87 9.04
CA ARG A 64 7.29 -5.34 9.58
C ARG A 64 7.44 -4.90 11.02
N ALA A 65 8.09 -5.69 11.87
CA ALA A 65 8.35 -5.34 13.26
C ALA A 65 9.19 -4.06 13.37
N SER A 66 10.19 -3.88 12.50
CA SER A 66 11.04 -2.67 12.46
C SER A 66 10.25 -1.39 12.20
N LEU A 67 9.14 -1.49 11.46
CA LEU A 67 8.21 -0.40 11.18
C LEU A 67 7.06 -0.29 12.21
N GLY A 68 7.06 -1.11 13.26
CA GLY A 68 5.99 -1.18 14.25
C GLY A 68 4.67 -1.78 13.72
N ILE A 69 4.72 -2.60 12.67
CA ILE A 69 3.54 -3.24 12.05
C ILE A 69 3.33 -4.62 12.69
N THR A 70 2.49 -4.69 13.71
CA THR A 70 2.31 -5.91 14.54
C THR A 70 1.06 -6.74 14.22
N ARG A 71 0.42 -6.50 13.08
CA ARG A 71 -0.84 -7.17 12.70
C ARG A 71 -0.61 -8.42 11.87
#